data_AF-A0A6B3EDX1-F1
#
_entry.id   AF-A0A6B3EDX1-F1
#
_cell.length_a   1.000
_cell.length_b   1.000
_cell.length_c   1.000
_cell.angle_alpha   90.00
_cell.angle_beta   90.00
_cell.angle_gamma   90.00
#
_symmetry.space_group_name_H-M   'P 1'
#
loop_
_entity.id
_entity.type
_entity.pdbx_description
1 polymer ?
#
loop_
_entity_poly.entity_id
_entity_poly.type
_entity_poly.pdbx_seq_one_letter_code
_entity_poly.pdbx_strand_id
1 'polypeptide(L)' 'RPLLDFTQTMPAMVYLIPAIFFFGVGVPAGIVATIIFGFAPAVRMTELGIRQVDEELVEAADAFGTTPRKT' A
#
# COMPACT_ATOMS: atom_id res chain seq x y z
N ARG A 1 1.33 -10.01 -4.06
CA ARG A 1 0.84 -9.72 -5.42
C ARG A 1 -0.68 -9.96 -5.54
N PRO A 2 -1.25 -11.14 -5.29
CA PRO A 2 -2.69 -11.40 -5.54
C PRO A 2 -3.66 -10.46 -4.79
N LEU A 3 -3.34 -10.03 -3.56
CA LEU A 3 -4.16 -9.07 -2.82
C LEU A 3 -4.15 -7.65 -3.41
N LEU A 4 -3.01 -7.22 -3.96
CA LEU A 4 -2.87 -5.90 -4.59
C LEU A 4 -3.52 -5.90 -5.97
N ASP A 5 -3.46 -7.04 -6.68
CA ASP A 5 -4.11 -7.20 -7.96
C ASP A 5 -5.65 -7.15 -7.80
N PHE A 6 -6.17 -7.65 -6.68
CA PHE A 6 -7.60 -7.55 -6.34
C PHE A 6 -8.04 -6.10 -6.11
N THR A 7 -7.24 -5.28 -5.42
CA THR A 7 -7.56 -3.86 -5.17
C THR A 7 -7.46 -2.99 -6.41
N GLN A 8 -6.67 -3.41 -7.42
CA GLN A 8 -6.51 -2.71 -8.70
C GLN A 8 -7.50 -3.12 -9.78
N THR A 9 -8.10 -4.31 -9.71
CA THR A 9 -8.95 -4.84 -10.79
C THR A 9 -10.42 -4.52 -10.62
N MET A 10 -10.91 -4.30 -9.40
CA MET A 10 -12.32 -3.96 -9.19
C MET A 10 -12.53 -2.43 -9.09
N PRO A 11 -13.62 -1.89 -9.68
CA PRO A 11 -13.97 -0.48 -9.55
C PRO A 11 -14.21 -0.06 -8.10
N ALA A 12 -13.94 1.21 -7.77
CA ALA A 12 -14.11 1.77 -6.42
C ALA A 12 -15.52 1.55 -5.81
N MET A 13 -16.57 1.58 -6.64
CA MET A 13 -17.94 1.30 -6.22
C MET A 13 -18.13 -0.09 -5.61
N VAL A 14 -17.34 -1.09 -6.03
CA VAL A 14 -17.44 -2.46 -5.48
C VAL A 14 -17.03 -2.49 -4.01
N TYR A 15 -16.06 -1.65 -3.60
CA TYR A 15 -15.64 -1.54 -2.20
C TYR A 15 -16.60 -0.72 -1.33
N LEU A 16 -17.41 0.14 -1.94
CA LEU A 16 -18.46 0.90 -1.25
C LEU A 16 -19.58 -0.01 -0.74
N ILE A 17 -19.95 -1.06 -1.46
CA ILE A 17 -21.02 -2.00 -1.06
C ILE A 17 -20.76 -2.62 0.33
N PRO A 18 -19.61 -3.30 0.58
CA PRO A 18 -19.31 -3.81 1.91
C PRO A 18 -19.08 -2.69 2.92
N ALA A 19 -18.44 -1.58 2.52
CA ALA A 19 -18.22 -0.46 3.44
C ALA A 19 -19.55 0.13 3.96
N ILE A 20 -20.55 0.28 3.11
CA ILE A 20 -21.89 0.73 3.50
C ILE A 20 -22.58 -0.32 4.39
N PHE A 21 -22.42 -1.61 4.10
CA PHE A 21 -22.99 -2.67 4.93
C PHE A 21 -22.50 -2.62 6.38
N PHE A 22 -21.20 -2.35 6.59
CA PHE A 22 -20.61 -2.30 7.93
C PHE A 22 -20.71 -0.92 8.62
N PHE A 23 -20.65 0.17 7.86
CA PHE A 23 -20.51 1.53 8.42
C PHE A 23 -21.70 2.45 8.11
N GLY A 24 -22.72 1.95 7.40
CA GLY A 24 -23.85 2.74 6.94
C GLY A 24 -23.50 3.69 5.79
N VAL A 25 -24.51 4.42 5.31
CA VAL A 25 -24.32 5.43 4.27
C VAL A 25 -23.72 6.69 4.90
N GLY A 26 -22.60 7.15 4.34
CA GLY A 26 -22.00 8.41 4.75
C GLY A 26 -20.48 8.45 4.57
N VAL A 27 -19.87 9.44 5.21
CA VAL A 27 -18.43 9.70 5.15
C VAL A 27 -17.59 8.49 5.58
N PRO A 28 -17.91 7.74 6.65
CA PRO A 28 -17.09 6.59 7.07
C PRO A 28 -16.92 5.53 5.97
N ALA A 29 -18.00 5.16 5.28
CA ALA A 29 -17.93 4.20 4.18
C ALA A 29 -17.09 4.71 2.99
N GLY A 30 -17.20 6.01 2.69
CA GLY A 30 -16.40 6.66 1.65
C GLY A 30 -14.90 6.64 1.97
N ILE A 31 -14.52 6.91 3.23
CA ILE A 31 -13.12 6.85 3.67
C ILE A 31 -12.57 5.43 3.50
N VAL A 32 -13.30 4.41 3.96
CA VAL A 32 -12.86 3.01 3.87
C VAL A 32 -12.68 2.59 2.40
N ALA A 33 -13.65 2.88 1.53
CA ALA A 33 -13.54 2.56 0.12
C ALA A 33 -12.35 3.25 -0.56
N THR A 34 -12.08 4.51 -0.19
CA THR A 34 -10.94 5.28 -0.72
C THR A 34 -9.61 4.68 -0.27
N ILE A 35 -9.48 4.27 0.99
CA ILE A 35 -8.26 3.63 1.51
C ILE A 35 -7.98 2.34 0.75
N ILE A 36 -8.98 1.47 0.58
CA ILE A 36 -8.82 0.19 -0.10
C ILE A 36 -8.40 0.40 -1.56
N PHE A 37 -9.07 1.33 -2.25
CA PHE A 37 -8.76 1.66 -3.64
C PHE A 37 -7.34 2.25 -3.80
N GLY A 38 -6.93 3.14 -2.89
CA GLY A 38 -5.60 3.76 -2.88
C GLY A 38 -4.47 2.83 -2.42
N PHE A 39 -4.79 1.67 -1.84
CA PHE A 39 -3.80 0.79 -1.23
C PHE A 39 -2.79 0.21 -2.25
N ALA A 40 -3.29 -0.23 -3.42
CA ALA A 40 -2.42 -0.81 -4.45
C ALA A 40 -1.36 0.17 -5.01
N PRO A 41 -1.73 1.38 -5.48
CA PRO A 41 -0.71 2.33 -5.95
C PRO A 41 0.24 2.75 -4.83
N ALA A 42 -0.24 2.92 -3.59
CA ALA A 42 0.62 3.27 -2.45
C ALA A 42 1.73 2.22 -2.22
N VAL A 43 1.36 0.93 -2.15
CA VAL A 43 2.34 -0.14 -1.95
C VAL A 43 3.31 -0.24 -3.13
N ARG A 44 2.81 -0.11 -4.37
CA ARG A 44 3.65 -0.20 -5.57
C ARG A 44 4.66 0.94 -5.65
N MET A 45 4.25 2.17 -5.34
CA MET A 45 5.17 3.32 -5.35
C MET A 45 6.21 3.22 -4.23
N THR A 46 5.83 2.74 -3.04
CA THR A 46 6.78 2.49 -1.96
C THR A 46 7.79 1.40 -2.32
N GLU A 47 7.34 0.29 -2.90
CA GLU A 47 8.24 -0.79 -3.33
C GLU A 47 9.22 -0.32 -4.41
N LEU A 48 8.74 0.45 -5.39
CA LEU A 48 9.59 1.05 -6.41
C LEU A 48 10.59 2.02 -5.79
N GLY A 49 10.17 2.86 -4.85
CA GLY A 49 11.06 3.79 -4.15
C GLY A 49 12.17 3.08 -3.39
N ILE A 50 11.84 2.01 -2.65
CA ILE A 50 12.82 1.21 -1.91
C ILE A 50 13.80 0.52 -2.87
N ARG A 51 13.31 -0.02 -4.00
CA ARG A 51 14.15 -0.68 -5.01
C ARG A 51 15.05 0.25 -5.80
N GLN A 52 14.76 1.56 -5.79
CA GLN A 52 15.55 2.58 -6.49
C GLN A 52 16.64 3.19 -5.60
N VAL A 53 16.79 2.73 -4.35
CA VAL A 53 17.90 3.13 -3.49
C VAL A 53 19.22 2.62 -4.10
N ASP A 54 20.25 3.46 -4.06
CA ASP A 54 21.59 3.13 -4.54
C ASP A 54 22.19 1.97 -3.73
N GLU A 55 22.77 0.99 -4.42
CA GLU A 55 23.37 -0.20 -3.82
C GLU A 55 24.58 0.16 -2.93
N GLU A 56 25.33 1.20 -3.29
CA GLU A 56 26.49 1.66 -2.49
C GLU A 56 26.06 2.13 -1.09
N LEU A 57 24.87 2.74 -0.97
CA LEU A 57 24.31 3.14 0.32
C LEU A 57 23.89 1.93 1.16
N VAL A 58 23.42 0.86 0.52
CA VAL A 58 23.06 -0.39 1.20
C VAL A 58 24.32 -1.10 1.70
N GLU A 59 25.36 -1.19 0.89
CA GLU A 59 26.66 -1.76 1.29
C GLU A 59 27.31 -0.98 2.43
N ALA A 60 27.22 0.35 2.39
CA ALA A 60 27.69 1.19 3.49
C ALA A 60 26.93 0.90 4.79
N ALA A 61 25.60 0.82 4.73
CA ALA A 61 24.76 0.50 5.89
C ALA A 61 25.12 -0.87 6.49
N ASP A 62 25.28 -1.89 5.64
CA ASP A 62 25.72 -3.23 6.04
C ASP A 62 27.11 -3.21 6.67
N ALA A 63 28.05 -2.43 6.14
CA ALA A 63 29.40 -2.26 6.71
C ALA A 63 29.40 -1.57 8.09
N PHE A 64 28.44 -0.67 8.35
CA PHE A 64 28.21 -0.09 9.67
C PHE A 64 27.45 -1.01 10.63
N GLY A 65 27.05 -2.21 10.18
CA GLY A 65 26.39 -3.22 11.01
C GLY A 65 24.92 -2.92 11.30
N THR A 66 24.22 -2.23 10.41
CA THR A 66 22.77 -2.01 10.55
C THR A 66 22.01 -3.34 10.46
N THR A 67 20.97 -3.49 11.28
CA THR A 67 20.05 -4.61 11.11
C THR A 67 19.05 -4.29 9.99
N PRO A 68 18.43 -5.28 9.32
CA PRO A 68 17.51 -5.04 8.21
C PRO A 68 16.31 -4.13 8.52
N ARG A 69 15.97 -3.92 9.81
CA ARG A 69 14.92 -2.98 10.23
C ARG A 69 15.41 -1.53 10.37
N LYS A 70 16.73 -1.34 10.39
CA LYS A 70 17.43 -0.07 10.60
C LYS A 70 18.26 0.36 9.38
N THR A 71 18.10 -0.36 8.27
CA THR A 71 18.66 -0.05 6.94
C THR A 71 17.55 0.63 6.15
#